data_AF-A0A3R5UFY3-F1
#
_entry.id   AF-A0A3R5UFY3-F1
#
_cell.length_a   1.000
_cell.length_b   1.000
_cell.length_c   1.000
_cell.angle_alpha   90.00
_cell.angle_beta   90.00
_cell.angle_gamma   90.00
#
_symmetry.space_group_name_H-M   'P 1'
#
loop_
_entity.id
_entity.type
_entity.pdbx_description
1 polymer ?
#
loop_
_entity_poly.entity_id
_entity_poly.type
_entity_poly.pdbx_seq_one_letter_code
_entity_poly.pdbx_strand_id
1 'polypeptide(L)'
;MNSKKKILALTISTAMLISFAGCSRKVTGSKEADNALNAINEIVKAYPDKKGFHESLKHWGFELPTGEKFEWSKDMSANKADFAMVMLADPLVKAGLDVNKLDKSEWLYEPAGKDDMGKELPNRLIKPYNVSDKKETSSGSEDSMRRLLKANSEMIKYHEDQKHFGLKLGDGNEVQWTEKLGLNDADMIFVLKAEPLVKAGLDLNKLEGSGWVFKEASSDDMGMGANPDQIVKIYDIKK
;
A
#
# COMPACT_ATOMS: atom_id res chain seq x y z
N MET A 1 -0.02 87.54 1.96
CA MET A 1 0.96 86.64 2.59
C MET A 1 0.21 85.68 3.50
N ASN A 2 0.23 84.38 3.16
CA ASN A 2 0.00 83.19 4.01
C ASN A 2 -1.38 82.99 4.69
N SER A 3 -1.99 81.80 4.74
CA SER A 3 -1.68 80.47 4.21
C SER A 3 -2.97 79.63 4.20
N LYS A 4 -3.11 78.78 3.18
CA LYS A 4 -4.17 77.78 3.05
C LYS A 4 -3.98 76.70 4.12
N LYS A 5 -5.00 76.44 4.96
CA LYS A 5 -5.03 75.22 5.80
C LYS A 5 -5.76 74.12 5.05
N LYS A 6 -5.05 73.02 4.85
CA LYS A 6 -5.40 71.85 4.05
C LYS A 6 -6.43 70.99 4.80
N ILE A 7 -7.46 70.56 4.08
CA ILE A 7 -8.40 69.52 4.51
C ILE A 7 -7.65 68.18 4.49
N LEU A 8 -7.47 67.55 5.65
CA LEU A 8 -6.90 66.22 5.75
C LEU A 8 -8.05 65.21 5.77
N ALA A 9 -8.31 64.58 4.62
CA ALA A 9 -9.20 63.43 4.54
C ALA A 9 -8.46 62.19 5.06
N LEU A 10 -8.90 61.66 6.19
CA LEU A 10 -8.38 60.42 6.77
C LEU A 10 -9.24 59.25 6.28
N THR A 11 -8.91 58.71 5.11
CA THR A 11 -9.48 57.42 4.66
C THR A 11 -8.80 56.29 5.43
N ILE A 12 -9.49 55.77 6.43
CA ILE A 12 -9.13 54.52 7.11
C ILE A 12 -9.54 53.38 6.18
N SER A 13 -8.63 52.95 5.31
CA SER A 13 -8.75 51.67 4.59
C SER A 13 -8.40 50.55 5.55
N THR A 14 -9.40 49.97 6.21
CA THR A 14 -9.23 48.71 6.96
C THR A 14 -9.05 47.58 5.95
N ALA A 15 -7.79 47.21 5.71
CA ALA A 15 -7.46 46.02 4.95
C ALA A 15 -7.99 44.78 5.69
N MET A 16 -8.98 44.13 5.10
CA MET A 16 -9.50 42.85 5.57
C MET A 16 -8.41 41.80 5.34
N LEU A 17 -7.63 41.49 6.38
CA LEU A 17 -6.72 40.36 6.38
C LEU A 17 -7.57 39.08 6.31
N ILE A 18 -7.72 38.53 5.12
CA ILE A 18 -8.21 37.17 4.93
C ILE A 18 -7.09 36.26 5.43
N SER A 19 -7.13 35.93 6.72
CA SER A 19 -6.36 34.82 7.28
C SER A 19 -6.89 33.53 6.65
N PHE A 20 -6.27 33.13 5.54
CA PHE A 20 -6.31 31.74 5.12
C PHE A 20 -5.64 30.92 6.22
N ALA A 21 -6.43 30.50 7.22
CA ALA A 21 -6.14 29.29 7.97
C ALA A 21 -6.26 28.15 6.96
N GLY A 22 -5.24 27.99 6.12
CA GLY A 22 -5.07 26.79 5.33
C GLY A 22 -4.92 25.67 6.33
N CYS A 23 -5.99 24.93 6.59
CA CYS A 23 -5.88 23.58 7.12
C CYS A 23 -4.85 22.90 6.22
N SER A 24 -3.65 22.69 6.74
CA SER A 24 -2.57 22.06 6.01
C SER A 24 -3.07 20.68 5.62
N ARG A 25 -3.55 20.57 4.38
CA ARG A 25 -4.02 19.30 3.84
C ARG A 25 -2.86 18.34 4.02
N LYS A 26 -3.14 17.17 4.58
CA LYS A 26 -2.15 16.12 4.82
C LYS A 26 -1.78 15.51 3.46
N VAL A 27 -0.96 16.22 2.70
CA VAL A 27 -0.61 15.87 1.31
C VAL A 27 0.51 14.82 1.29
N THR A 28 0.35 13.83 0.42
CA THR A 28 1.27 12.73 0.11
C THR A 28 2.24 13.05 -1.02
N GLY A 29 2.20 14.25 -1.59
CA GLY A 29 3.12 14.70 -2.62
C GLY A 29 2.52 14.73 -4.03
N SER A 30 1.44 13.99 -4.29
CA SER A 30 0.68 14.07 -5.54
C SER A 30 -0.83 13.91 -5.30
N LYS A 31 -1.65 14.42 -6.22
CA LYS A 31 -3.11 14.24 -6.17
C LYS A 31 -3.48 12.76 -6.25
N GLU A 32 -2.74 12.00 -7.04
CA GLU A 32 -2.91 10.56 -7.20
C GLU A 32 -2.70 9.82 -5.88
N ALA A 33 -1.58 10.09 -5.21
CA ALA A 33 -1.26 9.47 -3.93
C ALA A 33 -2.22 9.94 -2.81
N ASP A 34 -2.73 11.17 -2.88
CA ASP A 34 -3.77 11.65 -1.95
C ASP A 34 -5.07 10.87 -2.14
N ASN A 35 -5.48 10.62 -3.38
CA ASN A 35 -6.66 9.83 -3.68
C ASN A 35 -6.48 8.36 -3.26
N ALA A 36 -5.32 7.78 -3.55
CA ALA A 36 -4.97 6.42 -3.15
C ALA A 36 -4.99 6.27 -1.62
N LEU A 37 -4.42 7.23 -0.89
CA LEU A 37 -4.48 7.29 0.58
C LEU A 37 -5.92 7.36 1.09
N ASN A 38 -6.77 8.20 0.48
CA ASN A 38 -8.17 8.30 0.89
C ASN A 38 -8.88 6.95 0.69
N ALA A 39 -8.72 6.32 -0.48
CA ALA A 39 -9.34 5.06 -0.81
C ALA A 39 -8.94 3.93 0.16
N ILE A 40 -7.64 3.72 0.41
CA ILE A 40 -7.21 2.67 1.36
C ILE A 40 -7.67 2.96 2.80
N ASN A 41 -7.75 4.22 3.20
CA ASN A 41 -8.28 4.58 4.52
C ASN A 41 -9.78 4.31 4.63
N GLU A 42 -10.56 4.47 3.56
CA GLU A 42 -11.98 4.09 3.54
C GLU A 42 -12.13 2.58 3.73
N ILE A 43 -11.31 1.77 3.04
CA ILE A 43 -11.26 0.31 3.23
C ILE A 43 -10.96 -0.04 4.69
N VAL A 44 -9.87 0.51 5.23
CA VAL A 44 -9.43 0.24 6.61
C VAL A 44 -10.45 0.69 7.66
N LYS A 45 -11.16 1.81 7.42
CA LYS A 45 -12.19 2.34 8.32
C LYS A 45 -13.48 1.52 8.27
N ALA A 46 -13.81 0.93 7.13
CA ALA A 46 -14.98 0.06 6.98
C ALA A 46 -14.82 -1.26 7.74
N TYR A 47 -13.58 -1.76 7.86
CA TYR A 47 -13.28 -3.05 8.50
C TYR A 47 -12.22 -2.90 9.62
N PRO A 48 -12.56 -2.19 10.71
CA PRO A 48 -11.59 -1.90 11.77
C PRO A 48 -11.10 -3.14 12.52
N ASP A 49 -11.88 -4.22 12.55
CA ASP A 49 -11.53 -5.53 13.13
C ASP A 49 -10.44 -6.25 12.33
N LYS A 50 -10.26 -5.90 11.05
CA LYS A 50 -9.19 -6.42 10.18
C LYS A 50 -7.88 -5.66 10.34
N LYS A 51 -7.89 -4.49 10.99
CA LYS A 51 -6.67 -3.73 11.25
C LYS A 51 -6.03 -4.17 12.56
N GLY A 52 -4.74 -4.49 12.50
CA GLY A 52 -3.90 -4.80 13.67
C GLY A 52 -2.63 -3.94 13.74
N PHE A 53 -1.92 -4.07 14.86
CA PHE A 53 -0.57 -3.54 15.02
C PHE A 53 0.37 -4.66 15.48
N HIS A 54 1.49 -4.83 14.78
CA HIS A 54 2.52 -5.81 15.07
C HIS A 54 3.66 -5.13 15.85
N GLU A 55 3.66 -5.28 17.18
CA GLU A 55 4.51 -4.49 18.07
C GLU A 55 6.01 -4.74 17.89
N SER A 56 6.42 -5.97 17.58
CA SER A 56 7.84 -6.31 17.37
C SER A 56 8.39 -5.74 16.07
N LEU A 57 7.57 -5.67 15.03
CA LEU A 57 7.95 -5.06 13.74
C LEU A 57 7.62 -3.56 13.68
N LYS A 58 6.83 -3.04 14.62
CA LYS A 58 6.28 -1.67 14.57
C LYS A 58 5.49 -1.42 13.28
N HIS A 59 4.71 -2.39 12.85
CA HIS A 59 3.93 -2.32 11.61
C HIS A 59 2.43 -2.26 11.89
N TRP A 60 1.71 -1.49 11.10
CA TRP A 60 0.27 -1.65 10.95
C TRP A 60 0.01 -2.76 9.94
N GLY A 61 -1.06 -3.53 10.13
CA GLY A 61 -1.46 -4.57 9.20
C GLY A 61 -2.96 -4.52 8.93
N PHE A 62 -3.35 -4.88 7.70
CA PHE A 62 -4.73 -5.11 7.31
C PHE A 62 -4.89 -6.55 6.83
N GLU A 63 -5.69 -7.34 7.55
CA GLU A 63 -5.97 -8.74 7.25
C GLU A 63 -7.01 -8.89 6.14
N LEU A 64 -6.66 -9.62 5.10
CA LEU A 64 -7.50 -9.94 3.96
C LEU A 64 -8.38 -11.17 4.24
N PRO A 65 -9.47 -11.38 3.49
CA PRO A 65 -10.48 -12.40 3.78
C PRO A 65 -9.97 -13.85 3.89
N THR A 66 -8.84 -14.16 3.25
CA THR A 66 -8.23 -15.49 3.27
C THR A 66 -7.07 -15.62 4.27
N GLY A 67 -6.73 -14.55 5.01
CA GLY A 67 -5.71 -14.56 6.08
C GLY A 67 -4.37 -13.93 5.69
N GLU A 68 -4.16 -13.60 4.43
CA GLU A 68 -3.06 -12.74 3.97
C GLU A 68 -3.15 -11.35 4.59
N LYS A 69 -2.04 -10.61 4.61
CA LYS A 69 -1.99 -9.25 5.15
C LYS A 69 -1.22 -8.32 4.26
N PHE A 70 -1.70 -7.08 4.18
CA PHE A 70 -0.89 -5.96 3.73
C PHE A 70 -0.42 -5.17 4.95
N GLU A 71 0.89 -5.01 5.10
CA GLU A 71 1.49 -4.37 6.27
C GLU A 71 2.34 -3.15 5.87
N TRP A 72 2.39 -2.17 6.75
CA TRP A 72 3.16 -0.94 6.54
C TRP A 72 3.76 -0.36 7.83
N SER A 73 4.96 0.20 7.72
CA SER A 73 5.78 0.59 8.87
C SER A 73 5.27 1.86 9.58
N LYS A 74 5.25 1.84 10.91
CA LYS A 74 5.00 3.04 11.73
C LYS A 74 6.17 4.02 11.68
N ASP A 75 7.38 3.48 11.53
CA ASP A 75 8.66 4.18 11.50
C ASP A 75 9.57 3.51 10.45
N MET A 76 9.88 4.26 9.40
CA MET A 76 10.75 3.88 8.29
C MET A 76 12.19 3.55 8.69
N SER A 77 12.61 3.87 9.91
CA SER A 77 13.94 3.49 10.44
C SER A 77 13.93 2.25 11.33
N ALA A 78 12.75 1.70 11.67
CA ALA A 78 12.64 0.62 12.64
C ALA A 78 13.10 -0.73 12.08
N ASN A 79 12.89 -0.96 10.78
CA ASN A 79 13.32 -2.16 10.08
C ASN A 79 13.43 -1.88 8.56
N LYS A 80 13.86 -2.87 7.79
CA LYS A 80 14.07 -2.77 6.32
C LYS A 80 12.81 -3.00 5.48
N ALA A 81 11.66 -3.22 6.11
CA ALA A 81 10.40 -3.44 5.44
C ALA A 81 9.46 -2.27 5.76
N ASP A 82 9.27 -1.39 4.81
CA ASP A 82 8.30 -0.30 4.92
C ASP A 82 6.90 -0.72 4.50
N PHE A 83 6.84 -1.62 3.52
CA PHE A 83 5.66 -2.36 3.15
C PHE A 83 5.97 -3.86 3.19
N ALA A 84 4.94 -4.67 3.43
CA ALA A 84 5.03 -6.11 3.23
C ALA A 84 3.72 -6.69 2.69
N MET A 85 3.84 -7.54 1.68
CA MET A 85 2.79 -8.50 1.33
C MET A 85 3.06 -9.79 2.10
N VAL A 86 2.18 -10.13 3.03
CA VAL A 86 2.24 -11.35 3.83
C VAL A 86 1.23 -12.34 3.26
N MET A 87 1.72 -13.42 2.66
CA MET A 87 0.90 -14.37 1.91
C MET A 87 0.87 -15.74 2.59
N LEU A 88 -0.19 -16.50 2.37
CA LEU A 88 -0.20 -17.92 2.71
C LEU A 88 0.76 -18.66 1.79
N ALA A 89 1.75 -19.35 2.37
CA ALA A 89 2.75 -20.07 1.59
C ALA A 89 2.22 -21.40 1.03
N ASP A 90 1.36 -22.09 1.78
CA ASP A 90 0.92 -23.46 1.46
C ASP A 90 0.32 -23.62 0.06
N PRO A 91 -0.55 -22.72 -0.45
CA PRO A 91 -1.08 -22.84 -1.80
C PRO A 91 0.02 -22.80 -2.88
N LEU A 92 1.03 -21.95 -2.69
CA LEU A 92 2.16 -21.82 -3.63
C LEU A 92 3.13 -22.99 -3.51
N VAL A 93 3.42 -23.46 -2.30
CA VAL A 93 4.25 -24.64 -2.04
C VAL A 93 3.62 -25.90 -2.63
N LYS A 94 2.29 -26.06 -2.47
CA LYS A 94 1.53 -27.14 -3.11
C LYS A 94 1.60 -27.10 -4.64
N ALA A 95 1.67 -25.89 -5.21
CA ALA A 95 1.90 -25.67 -6.63
C ALA A 95 3.37 -25.86 -7.05
N GLY A 96 4.27 -26.28 -6.16
CA GLY A 96 5.65 -26.64 -6.48
C GLY A 96 6.71 -25.64 -6.04
N LEU A 97 6.34 -24.49 -5.48
CA LEU A 97 7.30 -23.51 -4.97
C LEU A 97 8.20 -24.12 -3.89
N ASP A 98 9.51 -24.13 -4.13
CA ASP A 98 10.51 -24.46 -3.12
C ASP A 98 11.04 -23.17 -2.49
N VAL A 99 10.53 -22.85 -1.30
CA VAL A 99 10.88 -21.63 -0.56
C VAL A 99 12.38 -21.52 -0.23
N ASN A 100 13.12 -22.63 -0.24
CA ASN A 100 14.57 -22.61 0.01
C ASN A 100 15.38 -22.12 -1.19
N LYS A 101 14.78 -22.08 -2.38
CA LYS A 101 15.42 -21.57 -3.60
C LYS A 101 15.18 -20.08 -3.84
N LEU A 102 14.33 -19.44 -3.04
CA LEU A 102 14.09 -18.00 -3.11
C LEU A 102 15.29 -17.22 -2.56
N ASP A 103 15.51 -16.04 -3.13
CA ASP A 103 16.49 -15.10 -2.59
C ASP A 103 16.02 -14.59 -1.23
N LYS A 104 16.76 -14.95 -0.17
CA LYS A 104 16.44 -14.60 1.22
C LYS A 104 16.61 -13.12 1.54
N SER A 105 17.26 -12.35 0.65
CA SER A 105 17.32 -10.90 0.75
C SER A 105 16.06 -10.22 0.22
N GLU A 106 15.28 -10.92 -0.63
CA GLU A 106 14.08 -10.41 -1.26
C GLU A 106 12.78 -11.04 -0.74
N TRP A 107 12.84 -12.27 -0.25
CA TRP A 107 11.70 -13.07 0.19
C TRP A 107 11.99 -13.68 1.55
N LEU A 108 11.03 -13.60 2.46
CA LEU A 108 11.12 -14.23 3.76
C LEU A 108 10.09 -15.36 3.86
N TYR A 109 10.52 -16.49 4.39
CA TYR A 109 9.63 -17.59 4.72
C TYR A 109 9.57 -17.75 6.23
N GLU A 110 8.36 -17.72 6.77
CA GLU A 110 8.10 -17.95 8.19
C GLU A 110 7.25 -19.22 8.33
N PRO A 111 7.76 -20.27 9.01
CA PRO A 111 6.99 -21.48 9.21
C PRO A 111 5.79 -21.23 10.13
N ALA A 112 4.80 -22.12 10.05
CA ALA A 112 3.65 -22.13 10.93
C ALA A 112 4.08 -22.14 12.40
N GLY A 113 3.32 -21.45 13.23
CA GLY A 113 3.67 -21.22 14.63
C GLY A 113 2.54 -20.53 15.38
N LYS A 114 2.87 -19.76 16.42
CA LYS A 114 1.89 -18.99 17.19
C LYS A 114 2.31 -17.54 17.29
N ASP A 115 1.34 -16.63 17.32
CA ASP A 115 1.60 -15.25 17.70
C ASP A 115 1.76 -15.12 19.23
N ASP A 116 2.08 -13.90 19.69
CA ASP A 116 2.26 -13.56 21.11
C ASP A 116 1.01 -13.82 21.97
N MET A 117 -0.16 -13.97 21.33
CA MET A 117 -1.44 -14.27 21.97
C MET A 117 -1.78 -15.77 21.92
N GLY A 118 -0.89 -16.60 21.36
CA GLY A 118 -1.07 -18.04 21.23
C GLY A 118 -1.98 -18.47 20.07
N LYS A 119 -2.38 -17.56 19.19
CA LYS A 119 -3.17 -17.88 17.98
C LYS A 119 -2.28 -18.59 16.97
N GLU A 120 -2.78 -19.70 16.43
CA GLU A 120 -2.07 -20.42 15.36
C GLU A 120 -1.88 -19.49 14.14
N LEU A 121 -0.67 -19.50 13.60
CA LEU A 121 -0.29 -18.80 12.40
C LEU A 121 0.11 -19.82 11.31
N PRO A 122 -0.30 -19.61 10.06
CA PRO A 122 0.06 -20.49 8.95
C PRO A 122 1.51 -20.29 8.52
N ASN A 123 2.00 -21.16 7.62
CA ASN A 123 3.24 -20.88 6.88
C ASN A 123 3.03 -19.61 6.03
N ARG A 124 3.95 -18.67 6.14
CA ARG A 124 3.87 -17.37 5.46
C ARG A 124 5.04 -17.19 4.51
N LEU A 125 4.72 -16.65 3.33
CA LEU A 125 5.69 -16.10 2.40
C LEU A 125 5.54 -14.59 2.42
N ILE A 126 6.62 -13.86 2.63
CA ILE A 126 6.59 -12.41 2.83
C ILE A 126 7.46 -11.76 1.76
N LYS A 127 6.88 -10.79 1.05
CA LYS A 127 7.61 -9.89 0.14
C LYS A 127 7.74 -8.51 0.81
N PRO A 128 8.87 -8.23 1.49
CA PRO A 128 9.14 -6.91 2.03
C PRO A 128 9.51 -5.92 0.91
N TYR A 129 9.27 -4.64 1.16
CA TYR A 129 9.72 -3.55 0.32
C TYR A 129 10.16 -2.36 1.18
N ASN A 130 11.33 -1.80 0.88
CA ASN A 130 11.87 -0.63 1.58
C ASN A 130 11.61 0.63 0.76
N VAL A 131 11.03 1.66 1.38
CA VAL A 131 10.79 2.96 0.75
C VAL A 131 11.89 3.94 1.13
N SER A 132 12.25 4.00 2.42
CA SER A 132 13.27 4.90 2.92
C SER A 132 13.77 4.46 4.29
N ASP A 133 15.06 4.67 4.59
CA ASP A 133 15.60 4.41 5.93
C ASP A 133 15.49 5.63 6.88
N LYS A 134 14.64 6.61 6.55
CA LYS A 134 14.57 7.89 7.28
C LYS A 134 13.66 7.73 8.47
N LYS A 135 14.16 8.07 9.66
CA LYS A 135 13.34 8.07 10.87
C LYS A 135 12.23 9.11 10.76
N GLU A 136 11.00 8.62 10.70
CA GLU A 136 9.79 9.43 10.79
C GLU A 136 8.78 8.76 11.72
N THR A 137 8.53 9.38 12.87
CA THR A 137 7.53 8.88 13.80
C THR A 137 6.14 9.32 13.34
N SER A 138 5.26 8.35 13.10
CA SER A 138 3.85 8.58 12.77
C SER A 138 2.95 8.54 14.01
N SER A 139 1.82 9.25 13.96
CA SER A 139 0.83 9.29 15.05
C SER A 139 -0.27 8.23 14.94
N GLY A 140 -0.26 7.39 13.89
CA GLY A 140 -1.27 6.35 13.66
C GLY A 140 -1.16 5.74 12.26
N SER A 141 -2.02 4.77 11.96
CA SER A 141 -1.97 3.99 10.71
C SER A 141 -2.10 4.85 9.45
N GLU A 142 -3.04 5.81 9.45
CA GLU A 142 -3.27 6.73 8.34
C GLU A 142 -2.09 7.70 8.14
N ASP A 143 -1.53 8.24 9.23
CA ASP A 143 -0.38 9.15 9.14
C ASP A 143 0.89 8.43 8.69
N SER A 144 1.07 7.17 9.11
CA SER A 144 2.14 6.28 8.68
C SER A 144 2.07 6.02 7.16
N MET A 145 0.93 5.54 6.65
CA MET A 145 0.72 5.32 5.21
C MET A 145 0.97 6.61 4.42
N ARG A 146 0.42 7.74 4.88
CA ARG A 146 0.63 9.05 4.24
C ARG A 146 2.12 9.41 4.12
N ARG A 147 2.92 9.14 5.15
CA ARG A 147 4.37 9.45 5.14
C ARG A 147 5.13 8.56 4.19
N LEU A 148 4.80 7.27 4.14
CA LEU A 148 5.37 6.33 3.18
C LEU A 148 5.08 6.77 1.74
N LEU A 149 3.83 7.09 1.43
CA LEU A 149 3.46 7.62 0.12
C LEU A 149 4.12 8.97 -0.18
N LYS A 150 4.37 9.80 0.85
CA LYS A 150 5.11 11.05 0.70
C LYS A 150 6.59 10.87 0.44
N ALA A 151 7.21 9.82 1.00
CA ALA A 151 8.61 9.52 0.77
C ALA A 151 8.85 9.15 -0.71
N ASN A 152 7.87 8.52 -1.36
CA ASN A 152 7.91 8.26 -2.80
C ASN A 152 6.50 8.18 -3.41
N SER A 153 5.98 9.31 -3.88
CA SER A 153 4.63 9.39 -4.45
C SER A 153 4.52 8.79 -5.85
N GLU A 154 5.65 8.57 -6.53
CA GLU A 154 5.70 7.99 -7.90
C GLU A 154 5.44 6.47 -7.90
N MET A 155 5.44 5.85 -6.72
CA MET A 155 5.05 4.44 -6.56
C MET A 155 3.55 4.21 -6.75
N ILE A 156 2.73 5.26 -6.68
CA ILE A 156 1.29 5.17 -6.91
C ILE A 156 1.00 5.47 -8.38
N LYS A 157 0.21 4.61 -9.00
CA LYS A 157 -0.46 4.88 -10.28
C LYS A 157 -1.93 4.47 -10.21
N TYR A 158 -2.77 5.18 -10.94
CA TYR A 158 -4.16 4.82 -11.13
C TYR A 158 -4.35 3.99 -12.40
N HIS A 159 -5.15 2.94 -12.25
CA HIS A 159 -5.60 2.08 -13.32
C HIS A 159 -7.03 2.47 -13.68
N GLU A 160 -7.19 3.19 -14.79
CA GLU A 160 -8.49 3.81 -15.15
C GLU A 160 -9.60 2.79 -15.39
N ASP A 161 -9.30 1.70 -16.11
CA ASP A 161 -10.33 0.71 -16.47
C ASP A 161 -10.79 -0.14 -15.27
N GLN A 162 -9.86 -0.55 -14.40
CA GLN A 162 -10.21 -1.27 -13.17
C GLN A 162 -10.72 -0.32 -12.08
N LYS A 163 -10.45 0.98 -12.19
CA LYS A 163 -10.71 1.99 -11.17
C LYS A 163 -10.03 1.66 -9.85
N HIS A 164 -8.73 1.39 -9.95
CA HIS A 164 -7.88 0.97 -8.83
C HIS A 164 -6.66 1.88 -8.71
N PHE A 165 -6.16 2.04 -7.51
CA PHE A 165 -4.81 2.55 -7.26
C PHE A 165 -3.86 1.37 -7.08
N GLY A 166 -2.73 1.37 -7.78
CA GLY A 166 -1.66 0.41 -7.59
C GLY A 166 -0.44 1.05 -6.93
N LEU A 167 -0.01 0.44 -5.83
CA LEU A 167 1.25 0.70 -5.14
C LEU A 167 2.33 -0.24 -5.68
N LYS A 168 3.28 0.31 -6.42
CA LYS A 168 4.43 -0.42 -6.96
C LYS A 168 5.45 -0.69 -5.86
N LEU A 169 5.76 -1.96 -5.66
CA LEU A 169 6.71 -2.48 -4.68
C LEU A 169 7.96 -3.08 -5.35
N GLY A 170 8.35 -2.50 -6.49
CA GLY A 170 9.54 -2.90 -7.26
C GLY A 170 9.34 -4.16 -8.10
N ASP A 171 10.08 -4.23 -9.22
CA ASP A 171 10.20 -5.41 -10.08
C ASP A 171 8.86 -6.09 -10.45
N GLY A 172 7.83 -5.32 -10.77
CA GLY A 172 6.53 -5.84 -11.19
C GLY A 172 5.65 -6.41 -10.06
N ASN A 173 6.03 -6.19 -8.80
CA ASN A 173 5.20 -6.49 -7.63
C ASN A 173 4.35 -5.27 -7.27
N GLU A 174 3.06 -5.47 -6.98
CA GLU A 174 2.13 -4.39 -6.64
C GLU A 174 1.09 -4.85 -5.62
N VAL A 175 0.63 -3.90 -4.81
CA VAL A 175 -0.63 -4.01 -4.08
C VAL A 175 -1.59 -3.01 -4.70
N GLN A 176 -2.75 -3.47 -5.15
CA GLN A 176 -3.77 -2.61 -5.74
C GLN A 176 -5.02 -2.59 -4.86
N TRP A 177 -5.76 -1.50 -4.88
CA TRP A 177 -7.03 -1.36 -4.20
C TRP A 177 -8.00 -0.49 -4.98
N THR A 178 -9.29 -0.80 -4.85
CA THR A 178 -10.37 -0.06 -5.51
C THR A 178 -10.38 1.42 -5.10
N GLU A 179 -10.74 2.32 -6.01
CA GLU A 179 -10.98 3.72 -5.69
C GLU A 179 -12.16 3.92 -4.73
N LYS A 180 -13.10 2.96 -4.73
CA LYS A 180 -14.33 3.00 -3.94
C LYS A 180 -14.78 1.58 -3.61
N LEU A 181 -14.99 1.32 -2.32
CA LEU A 181 -15.52 0.04 -1.84
C LEU A 181 -16.84 -0.33 -2.54
N GLY A 182 -16.94 -1.61 -2.94
CA GLY A 182 -18.15 -2.16 -3.56
C GLY A 182 -18.42 -1.68 -4.99
N LEU A 183 -17.43 -1.09 -5.65
CA LEU A 183 -17.49 -0.74 -7.07
C LEU A 183 -17.40 -1.98 -7.98
N ASN A 184 -16.67 -3.01 -7.53
CA ASN A 184 -16.49 -4.32 -8.17
C ASN A 184 -16.08 -5.35 -7.10
N ASP A 185 -15.89 -6.60 -7.50
CA ASP A 185 -15.53 -7.73 -6.62
C ASP A 185 -14.00 -7.85 -6.39
N ALA A 186 -13.25 -6.77 -6.63
CA ALA A 186 -11.81 -6.67 -6.43
C ALA A 186 -11.51 -5.47 -5.53
N ASP A 187 -11.82 -5.58 -4.23
CA ASP A 187 -11.53 -4.45 -3.32
C ASP A 187 -10.02 -4.27 -3.12
N MET A 188 -9.26 -5.37 -3.07
CA MET A 188 -7.80 -5.37 -3.05
C MET A 188 -7.22 -6.49 -3.92
N ILE A 189 -6.01 -6.28 -4.42
CA ILE A 189 -5.31 -7.23 -5.30
C ILE A 189 -3.84 -7.29 -4.89
N PHE A 190 -3.30 -8.51 -4.76
CA PHE A 190 -1.86 -8.73 -4.72
C PHE A 190 -1.37 -9.16 -6.09
N VAL A 191 -0.31 -8.51 -6.55
CA VAL A 191 0.34 -8.78 -7.82
C VAL A 191 1.81 -9.09 -7.53
N LEU A 192 2.27 -10.26 -7.94
CA LEU A 192 3.68 -10.66 -7.79
C LEU A 192 4.28 -10.93 -9.16
N LYS A 193 5.54 -10.56 -9.34
CA LYS A 193 6.32 -11.03 -10.50
C LYS A 193 6.50 -12.54 -10.41
N ALA A 194 6.15 -13.26 -11.47
CA ALA A 194 6.15 -14.72 -11.49
C ALA A 194 7.56 -15.31 -11.56
N GLU A 195 8.48 -14.68 -12.30
CA GLU A 195 9.83 -15.20 -12.58
C GLU A 195 10.58 -15.75 -11.34
N PRO A 196 10.76 -15.01 -10.22
CA PRO A 196 11.50 -15.54 -9.07
C PRO A 196 10.83 -16.78 -8.44
N LEU A 197 9.49 -16.82 -8.45
CA LEU A 197 8.73 -17.94 -7.90
C LEU A 197 8.82 -19.18 -8.81
N VAL A 198 8.72 -18.98 -10.13
CA VAL A 198 8.87 -20.05 -11.14
C VAL A 198 10.28 -20.62 -11.13
N LYS A 199 11.31 -19.76 -11.04
CA LYS A 199 12.70 -20.18 -10.89
C LYS A 199 12.93 -21.00 -9.61
N ALA A 200 12.18 -20.69 -8.55
CA ALA A 200 12.16 -21.46 -7.31
C ALA A 200 11.27 -22.73 -7.39
N GLY A 201 10.66 -23.04 -8.52
CA GLY A 201 9.94 -24.30 -8.76
C GLY A 201 8.42 -24.19 -8.82
N LEU A 202 7.85 -22.98 -8.67
CA LEU A 202 6.41 -22.79 -8.83
C LEU A 202 5.96 -23.24 -10.23
N ASP A 203 5.02 -24.18 -10.28
CA ASP A 203 4.38 -24.66 -11.50
C ASP A 203 3.07 -23.90 -11.72
N LEU A 204 3.06 -23.00 -12.71
CA LEU A 204 1.90 -22.16 -13.03
C LEU A 204 0.65 -22.98 -13.38
N ASN A 205 0.81 -24.21 -13.90
CA ASN A 205 -0.30 -25.10 -14.22
C ASN A 205 -0.96 -25.71 -12.97
N LYS A 206 -0.34 -25.58 -11.80
CA LYS A 206 -0.86 -26.08 -10.52
C LYS A 206 -1.43 -24.98 -9.63
N LEU A 207 -1.61 -23.77 -10.16
CA LEU A 207 -2.24 -22.67 -9.44
C LEU A 207 -3.77 -22.79 -9.37
N GLU A 208 -4.38 -23.66 -10.18
CA GLU A 208 -5.83 -23.86 -10.16
C GLU A 208 -6.34 -24.20 -8.74
N GLY A 209 -7.37 -23.47 -8.29
CA GLY A 209 -7.95 -23.63 -6.96
C GLY A 209 -7.14 -23.03 -5.79
N SER A 210 -5.95 -22.46 -6.04
CA SER A 210 -5.15 -21.76 -5.02
C SER A 210 -5.65 -20.34 -4.70
N GLY A 211 -6.49 -19.79 -5.57
CA GLY A 211 -6.89 -18.38 -5.57
C GLY A 211 -5.89 -17.45 -6.29
N TRP A 212 -4.72 -17.95 -6.69
CA TRP A 212 -3.78 -17.24 -7.54
C TRP A 212 -4.04 -17.55 -9.01
N VAL A 213 -3.91 -16.54 -9.86
CA VAL A 213 -4.10 -16.63 -11.31
C VAL A 213 -2.85 -16.11 -12.01
N PHE A 214 -2.37 -16.84 -13.01
CA PHE A 214 -1.28 -16.38 -13.85
C PHE A 214 -1.76 -15.32 -14.86
N LYS A 215 -0.97 -14.27 -15.05
CA LYS A 215 -1.15 -13.26 -16.09
C LYS A 215 0.14 -13.14 -16.88
N GLU A 216 0.05 -13.26 -18.19
CA GLU A 216 1.17 -13.05 -19.10
C GLU A 216 1.60 -11.58 -19.12
N ALA A 217 2.88 -11.35 -19.40
CA ALA A 217 3.45 -10.03 -19.60
C ALA A 217 2.69 -9.24 -20.67
N SER A 218 2.45 -7.96 -20.40
CA SER A 218 1.84 -7.02 -21.36
C SER A 218 2.72 -5.79 -21.54
N SER A 219 2.73 -5.25 -22.76
CA SER A 219 3.34 -3.94 -23.04
C SER A 219 2.51 -2.77 -22.50
N ASP A 220 1.25 -3.04 -22.17
CA ASP A 220 0.31 -2.09 -21.59
C ASP A 220 -0.55 -2.82 -20.54
N ASP A 221 -0.25 -2.58 -19.27
CA ASP A 221 -1.09 -2.96 -18.13
C ASP A 221 -2.11 -1.85 -17.87
N MET A 222 -2.86 -1.50 -18.91
CA MET A 222 -4.06 -0.67 -18.84
C MET A 222 -3.84 0.65 -18.09
N GLY A 223 -2.78 1.37 -18.49
CA GLY A 223 -2.37 2.65 -17.90
C GLY A 223 -1.30 2.55 -16.81
N MET A 224 -1.02 1.34 -16.28
CA MET A 224 0.04 1.12 -15.29
C MET A 224 1.45 1.00 -15.92
N GLY A 225 1.52 0.86 -17.25
CA GLY A 225 2.72 0.67 -18.06
C GLY A 225 2.99 -0.79 -18.37
N ALA A 226 4.14 -1.13 -18.96
CA ALA A 226 4.48 -2.53 -19.21
C ALA A 226 4.65 -3.31 -17.90
N ASN A 227 4.19 -4.56 -17.87
CA ASN A 227 4.31 -5.48 -16.74
C ASN A 227 4.97 -6.81 -17.19
N PRO A 228 5.74 -7.47 -16.29
CA PRO A 228 6.26 -8.80 -16.56
C PRO A 228 5.16 -9.86 -16.38
N ASP A 229 5.51 -11.13 -16.61
CA ASP A 229 4.70 -12.26 -16.17
C ASP A 229 4.43 -12.17 -14.67
N GLN A 230 3.17 -12.34 -14.29
CA GLN A 230 2.68 -12.10 -12.95
C GLN A 230 1.81 -13.26 -12.44
N ILE A 231 1.75 -13.43 -11.12
CA ILE A 231 0.65 -14.12 -10.46
C ILE A 231 -0.15 -13.11 -9.64
N VAL A 232 -1.47 -13.23 -9.70
CA VAL A 232 -2.40 -12.26 -9.13
C VAL A 232 -3.41 -12.96 -8.24
N LYS A 233 -3.70 -12.37 -7.09
CA LYS A 233 -4.78 -12.80 -6.20
C LYS A 233 -5.69 -11.63 -5.89
N ILE A 234 -6.98 -11.83 -6.12
CA ILE A 234 -8.04 -10.83 -5.94
C ILE A 234 -8.74 -11.11 -4.62
N TYR A 235 -9.04 -10.06 -3.87
CA TYR A 235 -9.73 -10.11 -2.59
C TYR A 235 -10.99 -9.25 -2.63
N ASP A 236 -12.13 -9.93 -2.53
CA ASP A 236 -13.42 -9.31 -2.25
C ASP A 236 -13.58 -9.21 -0.72
N ILE A 237 -13.43 -7.99 -0.19
CA ILE A 237 -13.45 -7.73 1.26
C ILE A 237 -14.89 -7.60 1.74
N LYS A 238 -15.79 -7.12 0.87
CA LYS A 238 -17.21 -6.97 1.14
C LYS A 238 -17.91 -8.34 1.09
N LYS A 239 -17.94 -9.05 2.21
CA LYS A 239 -18.86 -10.18 2.41
C LYS A 239 -20.13 -9.76 3.15
#